data_AF-A0A953PF44-F1
#
_entry.id   AF-A0A953PF44-F1
#
_cell.length_a   1.000
_cell.length_b   1.000
_cell.length_c   1.000
_cell.angle_alpha   90.00
_cell.angle_beta   90.00
_cell.angle_gamma   90.00
#
_symmetry.space_group_name_H-M   'P 1'
#
loop_
_entity.id
_entity.type
_entity.pdbx_description
1 polymer ?
#
loop_
_entity_poly.entity_id
_entity_poly.type
_entity_poly.pdbx_seq_one_letter_code
_entity_poly.pdbx_strand_id
1 'polypeptide(L)'
;MNPFTLVRTALFVLLMAAIAVCADKTQSAYQEGTITKNFSAAQKSYELKGTGEEYQINNCGDFQTGQAVDFRVKDNNVYIRREDGKEYKCGIKARSVASAAKGPPAYEKGTITGWSTRLDTNSSGGGNGTVLHLSAKRRTRIYELKGVGMVYQIDDCGSFQAGQFTPGQVVDYRVDEADKNDKRIYIRHEGDKEYKCRMEGARNVEGDKTDVPSTAPSTQH
;
A
#
# COMPACT_ATOMS: atom_id res chain seq x y z
N MET A 1 40.69 26.81 -40.12
CA MET A 1 39.50 26.12 -39.56
C MET A 1 38.31 27.05 -39.75
N ASN A 2 37.18 26.58 -40.29
CA ASN A 2 36.09 27.47 -40.68
C ASN A 2 35.14 27.76 -39.49
N PRO A 3 34.73 29.03 -39.26
CA PRO A 3 33.91 29.40 -38.11
C PRO A 3 32.48 28.81 -38.17
N PHE A 4 31.97 28.52 -39.37
CA PHE A 4 30.63 27.96 -39.57
C PHE A 4 30.40 26.58 -38.93
N THR A 5 31.45 25.80 -38.66
CA THR A 5 31.30 24.45 -38.10
C THR A 5 30.92 24.47 -36.62
N LEU A 6 31.34 25.48 -35.85
CA LEU A 6 31.02 25.61 -34.42
C LEU A 6 29.58 26.07 -34.15
N VAL A 7 29.01 26.86 -35.06
CA VAL A 7 27.64 27.41 -34.91
C VAL A 7 26.58 26.31 -34.95
N ARG A 8 26.79 25.25 -35.75
CA ARG A 8 25.84 24.12 -35.85
C ARG A 8 25.79 23.25 -34.58
N THR A 9 26.90 23.08 -33.87
CA THR A 9 26.94 22.27 -32.63
C THR A 9 26.24 22.98 -31.47
N ALA A 10 26.45 24.30 -31.33
CA ALA A 10 25.77 25.11 -30.30
C ALA A 10 24.24 25.06 -30.42
N LEU A 11 23.73 25.11 -31.66
CA LEU A 11 22.28 25.09 -31.93
C LEU A 11 21.62 23.77 -31.49
N PHE A 12 22.30 22.63 -31.63
CA PHE A 12 21.77 21.33 -31.22
C PHE A 12 21.68 21.13 -29.70
N VAL A 13 22.62 21.69 -28.93
CA VAL A 13 22.58 21.63 -27.46
C VAL A 13 21.47 22.53 -26.90
N LEU A 14 21.29 23.72 -27.49
CA LEU A 14 20.19 24.63 -27.11
C LEU A 14 18.81 24.07 -27.46
N LEU A 15 18.66 23.32 -28.55
CA LEU A 15 17.39 22.70 -28.93
C LEU A 15 16.94 21.60 -27.95
N MET A 16 17.89 20.88 -27.32
CA MET A 16 17.60 19.88 -26.27
C MET A 16 17.19 20.51 -24.93
N ALA A 17 17.53 21.78 -24.68
CA ALA A 17 17.19 22.49 -23.45
C ALA A 17 15.77 23.10 -23.45
N ALA A 18 15.06 23.07 -24.58
CA ALA A 18 13.82 23.80 -24.81
C ALA A 18 12.53 22.95 -24.62
N ILE A 19 12.56 21.91 -23.78
CA ILE A 19 11.39 21.04 -23.49
C ILE A 19 10.98 21.16 -22.01
N ALA A 20 10.93 22.39 -21.49
CA ALA A 20 10.39 22.70 -20.17
C ALA A 20 9.53 23.98 -20.23
N VAL A 21 8.37 23.94 -19.57
CA VAL A 21 7.44 25.07 -19.37
C VAL A 21 6.81 25.66 -20.66
N CYS A 22 6.01 24.85 -21.36
CA CYS A 22 4.81 25.35 -22.03
C CYS A 22 3.60 25.08 -21.12
N ALA A 23 3.30 26.01 -20.22
CA ALA A 23 2.20 25.89 -19.27
C ALA A 23 0.89 26.51 -19.81
N ASP A 24 0.31 25.89 -20.85
CA ASP A 24 -1.12 26.06 -21.15
C ASP A 24 -1.73 24.73 -21.60
N LYS A 25 -2.93 24.44 -21.10
CA LYS A 25 -3.76 23.23 -21.28
C LYS A 25 -3.02 22.00 -21.84
N THR A 26 -2.31 21.29 -20.96
CA THR A 26 -1.82 19.93 -21.22
C THR A 26 -3.00 19.02 -21.55
N GLN A 27 -3.32 18.87 -22.83
CA GLN A 27 -4.29 17.90 -23.33
C GLN A 27 -3.67 16.52 -23.10
N SER A 28 -3.97 15.91 -21.94
CA SER A 28 -3.34 14.67 -21.46
C SER A 28 -3.15 13.70 -22.61
N ALA A 29 -1.88 13.39 -22.89
CA ALA A 29 -1.51 12.52 -23.97
C ALA A 29 -2.08 11.12 -23.76
N TYR A 30 -2.29 10.41 -24.87
CA TYR A 30 -2.54 8.98 -24.82
C TYR A 30 -1.25 8.26 -24.40
N GLN A 31 -1.39 7.37 -23.42
CA GLN A 31 -0.36 6.47 -22.91
C GLN A 31 -0.89 5.04 -22.94
N GLU A 32 0.01 4.07 -23.04
CA GLU A 32 -0.32 2.66 -22.96
C GLU A 32 -0.60 2.21 -21.52
N GLY A 33 -1.51 1.27 -21.36
CA GLY A 33 -1.77 0.58 -20.11
C GLY A 33 -2.47 -0.77 -20.31
N THR A 34 -2.68 -1.50 -19.23
CA THR A 34 -3.30 -2.83 -19.25
C THR A 34 -4.38 -2.94 -18.18
N ILE A 35 -5.50 -3.55 -18.54
CA ILE A 35 -6.57 -3.91 -17.59
C ILE A 35 -6.11 -5.12 -16.78
N THR A 36 -5.66 -4.91 -15.55
CA THR A 36 -5.03 -5.95 -14.70
C THR A 36 -6.03 -6.75 -13.87
N LYS A 37 -7.24 -6.22 -13.64
CA LYS A 37 -8.25 -6.84 -12.76
C LYS A 37 -9.66 -6.40 -13.11
N ASN A 38 -10.63 -7.28 -12.87
CA ASN A 38 -12.06 -6.96 -12.89
C ASN A 38 -12.57 -7.04 -11.44
N PHE A 39 -13.10 -5.93 -10.92
CA PHE A 39 -13.70 -5.85 -9.58
C PHE A 39 -15.20 -6.15 -9.60
N SER A 40 -15.89 -5.78 -10.68
CA SER A 40 -17.31 -6.05 -10.88
C SER A 40 -17.71 -5.85 -12.34
N ALA A 41 -18.14 -6.92 -13.01
CA ALA A 41 -18.71 -6.84 -14.35
C ALA A 41 -19.99 -5.99 -14.37
N ALA A 42 -20.84 -6.10 -13.34
CA ALA A 42 -22.10 -5.36 -13.24
C ALA A 42 -21.90 -3.84 -13.11
N GLN A 43 -20.83 -3.39 -12.45
CA GLN A 43 -20.47 -1.97 -12.33
C GLN A 43 -19.45 -1.51 -13.39
N LYS A 44 -19.07 -2.41 -14.30
CA LYS A 44 -17.99 -2.24 -15.30
C LYS A 44 -16.76 -1.59 -14.65
N SER A 45 -16.30 -2.25 -13.59
CA SER A 45 -15.32 -1.77 -12.61
C SER A 45 -14.03 -2.59 -12.70
N TYR A 46 -12.92 -1.90 -12.95
CA TYR A 46 -11.65 -2.49 -13.36
C TYR A 46 -10.45 -1.82 -12.67
N GLU A 47 -9.32 -2.51 -12.69
CA GLU A 47 -8.00 -1.97 -12.39
C GLU A 47 -7.28 -1.75 -13.73
N LEU A 48 -6.78 -0.53 -13.95
CA LEU A 48 -5.99 -0.14 -15.10
C LEU A 48 -4.60 0.26 -14.62
N LYS A 49 -3.57 -0.49 -15.04
CA LYS A 49 -2.16 -0.18 -14.77
C LYS A 49 -1.58 0.56 -15.97
N GLY A 50 -1.16 1.80 -15.77
CA GLY A 50 -0.48 2.62 -16.76
C GLY A 50 1.02 2.75 -16.49
N THR A 51 1.65 3.69 -17.19
CA THR A 51 3.09 3.95 -17.06
C THR A 51 3.38 4.81 -15.83
N GLY A 52 3.37 4.19 -14.65
CA GLY A 52 3.70 4.83 -13.36
C GLY A 52 2.50 5.21 -12.49
N GLU A 53 1.26 5.02 -12.95
CA GLU A 53 0.04 5.16 -12.14
C GLU A 53 -0.91 3.96 -12.36
N GLU A 54 -1.64 3.61 -11.29
CA GLU A 54 -2.68 2.59 -11.27
C GLU A 54 -4.02 3.25 -10.91
N TYR A 55 -5.07 2.88 -11.62
CA TYR A 55 -6.40 3.47 -11.46
C TYR A 55 -7.44 2.38 -11.20
N GLN A 56 -8.21 2.52 -10.12
CA GLN A 56 -9.50 1.85 -10.02
C GLN A 56 -10.52 2.69 -10.78
N ILE A 57 -11.06 2.14 -11.86
CA ILE A 57 -11.98 2.81 -12.79
C ILE A 57 -13.34 2.10 -12.81
N ASN A 58 -14.43 2.84 -12.99
CA ASN A 58 -15.78 2.28 -13.04
C ASN A 58 -16.69 2.95 -14.09
N ASN A 59 -17.85 2.36 -14.33
CA ASN A 59 -18.82 2.78 -15.36
C ASN A 59 -18.21 2.80 -16.78
N CYS A 60 -17.24 1.92 -17.02
CA CYS A 60 -16.53 1.78 -18.28
C CYS A 60 -17.35 1.08 -19.37
N GLY A 61 -16.76 0.94 -20.57
CA GLY A 61 -17.13 -0.13 -21.50
C GLY A 61 -16.73 -1.52 -20.99
N ASP A 62 -17.09 -2.56 -21.73
CA ASP A 62 -16.82 -3.96 -21.38
C ASP A 62 -15.39 -4.35 -21.80
N PHE A 63 -14.46 -4.35 -20.85
CA PHE A 63 -13.06 -4.71 -21.04
C PHE A 63 -12.72 -6.08 -20.42
N GLN A 64 -11.64 -6.70 -20.91
CA GLN A 64 -11.14 -7.99 -20.43
C GLN A 64 -9.86 -7.85 -19.60
N THR A 65 -9.67 -8.72 -18.61
CA THR A 65 -8.41 -8.82 -17.88
C THR A 65 -7.29 -9.27 -18.81
N GLY A 66 -6.13 -8.61 -18.76
CA GLY A 66 -5.01 -8.80 -19.69
C GLY A 66 -5.10 -7.95 -20.96
N GLN A 67 -6.18 -7.22 -21.19
CA GLN A 67 -6.34 -6.35 -22.36
C GLN A 67 -5.42 -5.12 -22.26
N ALA A 68 -4.50 -4.99 -23.21
CA ALA A 68 -3.77 -3.75 -23.46
C ALA A 68 -4.71 -2.69 -24.06
N VAL A 69 -4.55 -1.43 -23.63
CA VAL A 69 -5.39 -0.30 -24.04
C VAL A 69 -4.60 1.01 -24.12
N ASP A 70 -4.96 1.84 -25.09
CA ASP A 70 -4.64 3.26 -25.10
C ASP A 70 -5.53 3.99 -24.10
N PHE A 71 -4.98 4.81 -23.20
CA PHE A 71 -5.78 5.68 -22.35
C PHE A 71 -5.17 7.06 -22.12
N ARG A 72 -6.01 8.05 -21.80
CA ARG A 72 -5.60 9.36 -21.28
C ARG A 72 -6.41 9.73 -20.04
N VAL A 73 -5.83 10.55 -19.16
CA VAL A 73 -6.48 10.94 -17.90
C VAL A 73 -6.83 12.43 -17.96
N LYS A 74 -8.12 12.75 -17.87
CA LYS A 74 -8.59 14.13 -17.91
C LYS A 74 -9.64 14.36 -16.83
N ASP A 75 -9.44 15.43 -16.05
CA ASP A 75 -10.25 15.74 -14.89
C ASP A 75 -10.27 14.52 -13.93
N ASN A 76 -11.42 14.13 -13.38
CA ASN A 76 -11.54 12.88 -12.59
C ASN A 76 -11.97 11.65 -13.42
N ASN A 77 -11.53 11.55 -14.68
CA ASN A 77 -11.94 10.49 -15.61
C ASN A 77 -10.75 9.93 -16.40
N VAL A 78 -10.85 8.64 -16.73
CA VAL A 78 -10.00 7.99 -17.75
C VAL A 78 -10.80 7.91 -19.06
N TYR A 79 -10.14 8.16 -20.19
CA TYR A 79 -10.69 8.01 -21.53
C TYR A 79 -9.90 6.94 -22.28
N ILE A 80 -10.48 5.75 -22.40
CA ILE A 80 -9.85 4.58 -23.01
C ILE A 80 -10.22 4.52 -24.49
N ARG A 81 -9.23 4.51 -25.39
CA ARG A 81 -9.42 4.37 -26.84
C ARG A 81 -9.36 2.89 -27.24
N ARG A 82 -10.25 2.46 -28.12
CA ARG A 82 -10.19 1.15 -28.80
C ARG A 82 -9.61 1.28 -30.21
N GLU A 83 -9.25 0.14 -30.80
CA GLU A 83 -8.81 -0.01 -32.20
C GLU A 83 -9.82 0.58 -33.21
N ASP A 84 -11.11 0.56 -32.89
CA ASP A 84 -12.18 1.17 -33.69
C ASP A 84 -12.32 2.69 -33.54
N GLY A 85 -11.35 3.34 -32.86
CA GLY A 85 -11.27 4.77 -32.63
C GLY A 85 -12.20 5.32 -31.54
N LYS A 86 -13.09 4.51 -30.94
CA LYS A 86 -14.04 5.02 -29.93
C LYS A 86 -13.35 5.27 -28.59
N GLU A 87 -13.59 6.45 -28.00
CA GLU A 87 -13.23 6.76 -26.62
C GLU A 87 -14.33 6.32 -25.64
N TYR A 88 -13.96 5.53 -24.63
CA TYR A 88 -14.81 5.13 -23.51
C TYR A 88 -14.44 5.95 -22.28
N LYS A 89 -15.38 6.76 -21.78
CA LYS A 89 -15.20 7.53 -20.54
C LYS A 89 -15.48 6.64 -19.32
N CYS A 90 -14.49 6.51 -18.46
CA CYS A 90 -14.54 5.83 -17.17
C CYS A 90 -14.39 6.83 -16.02
N GLY A 91 -15.13 6.65 -14.93
CA GLY A 91 -14.92 7.43 -13.70
C GLY A 91 -13.76 6.87 -12.88
N ILE A 92 -12.95 7.74 -12.26
CA ILE A 92 -11.89 7.31 -11.33
C ILE A 92 -12.50 7.16 -9.93
N LYS A 93 -12.28 5.98 -9.31
CA LYS A 93 -12.62 5.67 -7.92
C LYS A 93 -11.43 5.78 -6.98
N ALA A 94 -10.26 5.33 -7.44
CA ALA A 94 -8.99 5.46 -6.72
C ALA A 94 -7.85 5.61 -7.73
N ARG A 95 -6.77 6.25 -7.28
CA ARG A 95 -5.49 6.36 -7.98
C ARG A 95 -4.37 6.02 -7.00
N SER A 96 -3.42 5.20 -7.44
CA SER A 96 -2.14 4.97 -6.78
C SER A 96 -1.00 5.26 -7.77
N VAL A 97 0.18 5.59 -7.26
CA VAL A 97 1.41 5.49 -8.06
C VAL A 97 1.64 4.00 -8.29
N ALA A 98 1.82 3.57 -9.54
CA ALA A 98 1.94 2.16 -9.88
C ALA A 98 3.19 1.60 -9.19
N SER A 99 3.02 0.65 -8.27
CA SER A 99 4.19 0.03 -7.67
C SER A 99 4.95 -0.74 -8.76
N ALA A 100 6.21 -0.38 -8.96
CA ALA A 100 7.10 -1.04 -9.90
C ALA A 100 7.27 -2.50 -9.47
N ALA A 101 6.58 -3.38 -10.19
CA ALA A 101 6.33 -4.81 -9.93
C ALA A 101 6.76 -5.31 -8.54
N LYS A 102 6.12 -4.81 -7.46
CA LYS A 102 6.26 -5.45 -6.16
C LYS A 102 5.65 -6.85 -6.27
N GLY A 103 6.47 -7.87 -6.14
CA GLY A 103 6.02 -9.19 -5.68
C GLY A 103 5.43 -9.08 -4.27
N PRO A 104 5.08 -10.21 -3.61
CA PRO A 104 4.70 -10.16 -2.19
C PRO A 104 5.76 -9.35 -1.43
N PRO A 105 5.38 -8.30 -0.67
CA PRO A 105 6.33 -7.33 -0.15
C PRO A 105 7.48 -8.04 0.57
N ALA A 106 8.71 -7.65 0.24
CA ALA A 106 9.91 -8.36 0.65
C ALA A 106 9.91 -8.57 2.17
N TYR A 107 10.16 -9.81 2.60
CA TYR A 107 10.13 -10.11 4.03
C TYR A 107 11.31 -9.44 4.74
N GLU A 108 10.98 -8.70 5.77
CA GLU A 108 11.91 -8.06 6.69
C GLU A 108 12.07 -8.94 7.94
N LYS A 109 13.23 -8.87 8.61
CA LYS A 109 13.42 -9.59 9.88
C LYS A 109 12.92 -8.75 11.05
N GLY A 110 12.04 -9.36 11.84
CA GLY A 110 11.54 -8.79 13.08
C GLY A 110 11.76 -9.72 14.26
N THR A 111 11.56 -9.21 15.47
CA THR A 111 11.68 -9.97 16.72
C THR A 111 10.41 -9.80 17.54
N ILE A 112 9.84 -10.91 18.00
CA ILE A 112 8.72 -10.89 18.93
C ILE A 112 9.25 -10.44 20.30
N THR A 113 8.80 -9.29 20.79
CA THR A 113 9.28 -8.71 22.06
C THR A 113 8.46 -9.15 23.27
N GLY A 114 7.22 -9.58 23.07
CA GLY A 114 6.32 -10.02 24.15
C GLY A 114 4.90 -10.26 23.68
N TRP A 115 3.99 -10.49 24.63
CA TRP A 115 2.55 -10.54 24.39
C TRP A 115 1.76 -10.06 25.60
N SER A 116 0.55 -9.57 25.33
CA SER A 116 -0.48 -9.26 26.32
C SER A 116 -1.74 -10.09 26.04
N THR A 117 -2.70 -10.12 26.96
CA THR A 117 -4.02 -10.72 26.72
C THR A 117 -5.11 -9.66 26.87
N ARG A 118 -5.83 -9.39 25.78
CA ARG A 118 -7.02 -8.54 25.79
C ARG A 118 -8.26 -9.39 26.08
N LEU A 119 -9.17 -8.83 26.88
CA LEU A 119 -10.50 -9.41 27.14
C LEU A 119 -11.51 -8.78 26.18
N ASP A 120 -11.71 -9.45 25.05
CA ASP A 120 -12.68 -9.02 24.04
C ASP A 120 -14.10 -9.35 24.53
N THR A 121 -14.90 -8.30 24.70
CA THR A 121 -16.28 -8.39 25.18
C THR A 121 -17.21 -8.38 23.97
N ASN A 122 -17.65 -9.56 23.54
CA ASN A 122 -18.57 -9.71 22.42
C ASN A 122 -19.98 -9.20 22.79
N SER A 123 -20.26 -7.92 22.51
CA SER A 123 -21.61 -7.37 22.52
C SER A 123 -22.41 -7.88 21.30
N SER A 124 -23.03 -9.05 21.44
CA SER A 124 -23.87 -9.66 20.41
C SER A 124 -25.20 -8.90 20.24
N GLY A 125 -25.20 -7.88 19.37
CA GLY A 125 -26.36 -7.06 19.06
C GLY A 125 -27.33 -7.74 18.08
N GLY A 126 -28.49 -8.16 18.58
CA GLY A 126 -29.60 -8.72 17.79
C GLY A 126 -29.59 -10.24 17.64
N GLY A 127 -30.73 -10.93 17.69
CA GLY A 127 -32.07 -10.44 18.02
C GLY A 127 -33.14 -11.54 18.01
N ASN A 128 -34.13 -11.43 18.91
CA ASN A 128 -35.25 -12.36 19.15
C ASN A 128 -34.90 -13.82 19.55
N GLY A 129 -35.67 -14.37 20.49
CA GLY A 129 -35.70 -15.81 20.78
C GLY A 129 -34.81 -16.29 21.94
N THR A 130 -35.38 -16.25 23.15
CA THR A 130 -35.12 -17.17 24.28
C THR A 130 -33.92 -18.14 24.20
N VAL A 131 -32.84 -17.83 24.94
CA VAL A 131 -32.01 -18.73 25.79
C VAL A 131 -30.85 -17.92 26.40
N LEU A 132 -30.24 -18.37 27.49
CA LEU A 132 -29.15 -17.67 28.19
C LEU A 132 -27.92 -17.46 27.27
N HIS A 133 -27.76 -16.26 26.75
CA HIS A 133 -26.55 -15.88 26.03
C HIS A 133 -25.46 -15.49 27.04
N LEU A 134 -24.68 -16.48 27.53
CA LEU A 134 -23.48 -16.18 28.31
C LEU A 134 -22.55 -15.30 27.48
N SER A 135 -22.18 -14.13 28.00
CA SER A 135 -21.25 -13.21 27.35
C SER A 135 -19.88 -13.86 27.24
N ALA A 136 -19.61 -14.50 26.11
CA ALA A 136 -18.39 -15.26 25.86
C ALA A 136 -17.18 -14.30 25.72
N LYS A 137 -16.60 -13.94 26.87
CA LYS A 137 -15.37 -13.13 26.99
C LYS A 137 -14.23 -13.87 26.28
N ARG A 138 -13.91 -13.47 25.05
CA ARG A 138 -12.76 -14.02 24.33
C ARG A 138 -11.48 -13.44 24.91
N ARG A 139 -10.48 -14.30 25.11
CA ARG A 139 -9.14 -13.89 25.55
C ARG A 139 -8.23 -13.95 24.34
N THR A 140 -8.01 -12.80 23.71
CA THR A 140 -7.18 -12.68 22.51
C THR A 140 -5.78 -12.29 22.94
N ARG A 141 -4.77 -13.05 22.51
CA ARG A 141 -3.37 -12.66 22.73
C ARG A 141 -2.96 -11.65 21.68
N ILE A 142 -2.37 -10.56 22.13
CA ILE A 142 -1.81 -9.52 21.28
C ILE A 142 -0.29 -9.58 21.45
N TYR A 143 0.41 -10.05 20.41
CA TYR A 143 1.87 -10.10 20.39
C TYR A 143 2.44 -8.76 19.95
N GLU A 144 3.62 -8.39 20.45
CA GLU A 144 4.40 -7.27 19.94
C GLU A 144 5.52 -7.78 19.04
N LEU A 145 5.55 -7.33 17.79
CA LEU A 145 6.59 -7.60 16.81
C LEU A 145 7.38 -6.32 16.55
N LYS A 146 8.65 -6.27 16.98
CA LYS A 146 9.58 -5.20 16.63
C LYS A 146 10.16 -5.47 15.24
N GLY A 147 9.83 -4.62 14.28
CA GLY A 147 10.38 -4.62 12.93
C GLY A 147 11.37 -3.46 12.71
N VAL A 148 11.60 -3.11 11.44
CA VAL A 148 12.46 -1.98 11.06
C VAL A 148 11.74 -0.67 11.36
N GLY A 149 12.18 0.06 12.39
CA GLY A 149 11.64 1.36 12.78
C GLY A 149 10.21 1.35 13.37
N MET A 150 9.51 0.21 13.36
CA MET A 150 8.14 0.05 13.83
C MET A 150 8.01 -1.08 14.86
N VAL A 151 7.05 -0.97 15.78
CA VAL A 151 6.52 -2.06 16.60
C VAL A 151 5.07 -2.28 16.22
N TYR A 152 4.76 -3.48 15.73
CA TYR A 152 3.41 -3.90 15.36
C TYR A 152 2.77 -4.67 16.52
N GLN A 153 1.50 -4.39 16.80
CA GLN A 153 0.65 -5.20 17.65
C GLN A 153 -0.21 -6.10 16.77
N ILE A 154 -0.10 -7.41 16.98
CA ILE A 154 -0.67 -8.44 16.10
C ILE A 154 -1.52 -9.42 16.91
N ASP A 155 -2.56 -9.99 16.31
CA ASP A 155 -3.36 -11.06 16.94
C ASP A 155 -2.61 -12.40 17.01
N ASP A 156 -3.31 -13.49 17.35
CA ASP A 156 -2.75 -14.85 17.41
C ASP A 156 -2.59 -15.52 16.03
N CYS A 157 -2.66 -14.73 14.95
CA CYS A 157 -2.56 -15.16 13.56
C CYS A 157 -3.59 -16.24 13.18
N GLY A 158 -4.79 -16.15 13.74
CA GLY A 158 -5.87 -17.12 13.52
C GLY A 158 -5.66 -18.44 14.27
N SER A 159 -5.12 -18.36 15.49
CA SER A 159 -4.75 -19.50 16.34
C SER A 159 -3.81 -20.48 15.64
N PHE A 160 -2.72 -19.98 15.06
CA PHE A 160 -1.74 -20.74 14.26
C PHE A 160 -1.24 -22.00 15.04
N GLN A 161 -1.69 -23.20 14.61
CA GLN A 161 -2.17 -24.29 15.52
C GLN A 161 -1.16 -25.25 16.22
N ALA A 162 -0.06 -24.78 16.84
CA ALA A 162 0.67 -25.60 17.83
C ALA A 162 1.65 -24.80 18.69
N GLY A 163 2.36 -23.85 18.06
CA GLY A 163 3.39 -23.03 18.71
C GLY A 163 2.91 -21.61 18.94
N GLN A 164 3.14 -21.08 20.14
CA GLN A 164 2.97 -19.67 20.45
C GLN A 164 4.30 -18.94 20.20
N PHE A 165 4.27 -17.69 19.77
CA PHE A 165 5.51 -16.93 19.65
C PHE A 165 6.17 -16.73 21.01
N THR A 166 7.48 -16.98 21.07
CA THR A 166 8.30 -16.82 22.28
C THR A 166 8.99 -15.44 22.25
N PRO A 167 9.05 -14.70 23.38
CA PRO A 167 9.83 -13.46 23.45
C PRO A 167 11.30 -13.70 23.07
N GLY A 168 11.85 -12.87 22.18
CA GLY A 168 13.18 -13.04 21.57
C GLY A 168 13.19 -13.83 20.26
N GLN A 169 12.08 -14.45 19.85
CA GLN A 169 11.99 -15.19 18.59
C GLN A 169 12.10 -14.26 17.38
N VAL A 170 13.05 -14.53 16.50
CA VAL A 170 13.20 -13.85 15.21
C VAL A 170 12.30 -14.51 14.17
N VAL A 171 11.61 -13.69 13.39
CA VAL A 171 10.68 -14.11 12.33
C VAL A 171 10.85 -13.25 11.08
N ASP A 172 10.56 -13.81 9.92
CA ASP A 172 10.50 -13.08 8.65
C ASP A 172 9.06 -12.59 8.45
N TYR A 173 8.82 -11.28 8.32
CA TYR A 173 7.48 -10.68 8.20
C TYR A 173 7.34 -9.78 6.97
N ARG A 174 6.13 -9.64 6.45
CA ARG A 174 5.76 -8.60 5.48
C ARG A 174 4.45 -7.94 5.87
N VAL A 175 4.39 -6.61 5.75
CA VAL A 175 3.14 -5.85 5.93
C VAL A 175 2.38 -5.79 4.62
N ASP A 176 1.06 -5.95 4.68
CA ASP A 176 0.16 -5.81 3.55
C ASP A 176 -0.82 -4.65 3.82
N GLU A 177 -0.66 -3.58 3.04
CA GLU A 177 -1.46 -2.36 3.12
C GLU A 177 -2.48 -2.24 1.99
N ALA A 178 -2.76 -3.33 1.25
CA ALA A 178 -3.71 -3.32 0.14
C ALA A 178 -5.15 -2.98 0.56
N ASP A 179 -5.54 -3.31 1.80
CA ASP A 179 -6.77 -2.79 2.43
C ASP A 179 -6.41 -1.85 3.60
N LYS A 180 -6.96 -0.64 3.55
CA LYS A 180 -6.79 0.39 4.58
C LYS A 180 -7.65 0.14 5.83
N ASN A 181 -8.71 -0.66 5.71
CA ASN A 181 -9.66 -0.98 6.77
C ASN A 181 -9.32 -2.32 7.45
N ASP A 182 -8.64 -3.22 6.74
CA ASP A 182 -8.25 -4.54 7.22
C ASP A 182 -6.75 -4.79 7.02
N LYS A 183 -5.90 -3.95 7.64
CA LYS A 183 -4.44 -4.09 7.55
C LYS A 183 -3.97 -5.46 8.04
N ARG A 184 -3.13 -6.11 7.24
CA ARG A 184 -2.59 -7.44 7.54
C ARG A 184 -1.08 -7.43 7.64
N ILE A 185 -0.57 -8.39 8.40
CA ILE A 185 0.84 -8.69 8.47
C ILE A 185 0.98 -10.21 8.40
N TYR A 186 1.94 -10.65 7.60
CA TYR A 186 2.13 -12.03 7.23
C TYR A 186 3.50 -12.47 7.72
N ILE A 187 3.56 -13.57 8.48
CA ILE A 187 4.77 -13.99 9.19
C ILE A 187 5.16 -15.41 8.75
N ARG A 188 6.46 -15.66 8.56
CA ARG A 188 7.07 -16.99 8.38
C ARG A 188 7.99 -17.32 9.56
N HIS A 189 8.03 -18.60 9.90
CA HIS A 189 8.92 -19.16 10.92
C HIS A 189 9.10 -20.66 10.66
N GLU A 190 10.36 -21.13 10.70
CA GLU A 190 10.78 -22.54 10.57
C GLU A 190 10.05 -23.33 9.47
N GLY A 191 10.37 -22.96 8.22
CA GLY A 191 9.74 -23.44 7.00
C GLY A 191 8.98 -22.32 6.30
N ASP A 192 8.83 -22.40 4.98
CA ASP A 192 8.27 -21.33 4.13
C ASP A 192 6.75 -21.08 4.29
N LYS A 193 6.14 -21.61 5.34
CA LYS A 193 4.71 -21.48 5.61
C LYS A 193 4.40 -20.10 6.22
N GLU A 194 3.30 -19.51 5.77
CA GLU A 194 2.88 -18.16 6.16
C GLU A 194 1.65 -18.24 7.10
N TYR A 195 1.77 -17.72 8.33
CA TYR A 195 0.68 -17.56 9.30
C TYR A 195 0.19 -16.09 9.16
N LYS A 196 -1.08 -15.88 8.77
CA LYS A 196 -1.66 -14.54 8.47
C LYS A 196 -2.24 -13.90 9.73
N CYS A 197 -1.76 -12.71 10.09
CA CYS A 197 -2.16 -12.01 11.31
C CYS A 197 -2.95 -10.72 11.01
N ARG A 198 -3.84 -10.34 11.93
CA ARG A 198 -4.45 -9.01 11.97
C ARG A 198 -3.47 -8.01 12.59
N MET A 199 -3.34 -6.85 11.97
CA MET A 199 -2.70 -5.71 12.63
C MET A 199 -3.72 -5.03 13.54
N GLU A 200 -3.52 -5.14 14.85
CA GLU A 200 -4.35 -4.51 15.88
C GLU A 200 -3.83 -3.10 16.25
N GLY A 201 -2.55 -2.83 15.97
CA GLY A 201 -1.94 -1.50 16.09
C GLY A 201 -0.52 -1.46 15.52
N ALA A 202 0.02 -0.24 15.38
CA ALA A 202 1.41 -0.01 15.03
C ALA A 202 1.89 1.29 15.68
N ARG A 203 3.11 1.30 16.23
CA ARG A 203 3.80 2.49 16.74
C ARG A 203 5.22 2.55 16.20
N ASN A 204 5.81 3.74 16.14
CA ASN A 204 7.24 3.87 15.85
C ASN A 204 8.05 3.18 16.96
N VAL A 205 9.23 2.66 16.64
CA VAL A 205 10.26 2.38 17.65
C VAL A 205 10.76 3.73 18.15
N GLU A 206 10.49 4.07 19.41
CA GLU A 206 11.18 5.18 20.05
C GLU A 206 12.67 4.85 20.15
N GLY A 207 13.48 5.62 19.41
CA GLY A 207 14.93 5.57 19.44
C GLY A 207 15.47 6.92 19.89
N ASP A 208 16.35 6.90 20.89
CA ASP A 208 17.19 7.99 21.35
C ASP A 208 16.53 9.39 21.39
N LYS A 209 15.62 9.55 22.34
CA LYS A 209 15.56 10.83 23.04
C LYS A 209 16.86 10.96 23.83
N THR A 210 17.87 11.59 23.23
CA THR A 210 19.15 11.83 23.89
C THR A 210 18.92 12.76 25.08
N ASP A 211 18.86 12.21 26.29
CA ASP A 211 18.88 12.98 27.53
C ASP A 211 20.27 13.60 27.70
N VAL A 212 20.47 14.72 27.02
CA VAL A 212 21.60 15.62 27.26
C VAL A 212 21.51 16.06 28.72
N PRO A 213 22.52 15.76 29.57
CA PRO A 213 22.47 16.16 30.96
C PRO A 213 22.49 17.69 31.05
N SER A 214 21.32 18.29 31.31
CA SER A 214 21.17 19.74 31.45
C SER A 214 21.88 20.20 32.72
N THR A 215 23.18 20.45 32.57
CA THR A 215 24.09 20.83 33.65
C THR A 215 23.81 22.28 34.01
N ALA A 216 22.82 22.50 34.86
CA ALA A 216 22.48 23.82 35.36
C ALA A 216 23.67 24.40 36.16
N PRO A 217 24.24 25.56 35.77
CA PRO A 217 25.34 26.15 36.51
C PRO A 217 24.84 26.72 37.84
N SER A 218 25.24 26.10 38.95
CA SER A 218 25.05 26.66 40.29
C SER A 218 25.78 28.00 40.42
N THR A 219 25.04 29.09 40.27
CA THR A 219 25.56 30.45 40.49
C THR A 219 25.39 30.77 41.97
N GLN A 220 26.46 30.62 42.74
CA GLN A 220 26.58 31.25 44.06
C GLN A 220 27.01 32.70 43.88
N HIS A 221 26.24 33.66 44.42
CA HIS A 221 26.76 34.75 45.24
C HIS A 221 25.66 35.49 46.00
#